data_AF-A0A357ABS7-F1
#
_entry.id   AF-A0A357ABS7-F1
#
_cell.length_a   1.000
_cell.length_b   1.000
_cell.length_c   1.000
_cell.angle_alpha   90.00
_cell.angle_beta   90.00
_cell.angle_gamma   90.00
#
_symmetry.space_group_name_H-M   'P 1'
#
loop_
_entity.id
_entity.type
_entity.pdbx_description
1 polymer ?
#
loop_
_entity_poly.entity_id
_entity_poly.type
_entity_poly.pdbx_seq_one_letter_code
_entity_poly.pdbx_strand_id
1 'polypeptide(L)'
;MSITSRSLQKLLRENISGTKPLSVNLEQAKDLAEDLLARVEPLAGAERHNNCHHYHRFQRRSSTEQTPSNTLCCCILLEESSERWYRNHTHLHLFMSPEQQLWVELGGERSPAPVSDLSEMVALIQAFFQRVDRQKAQAAKRQKQKDLKVQAILAQVRKIAKEDQFDFATEVDTVKLKLIIRLSDNNDYFAILIPFNQFKEVLPKLRTAIQALRETYNSGVRFTTRLKRGYGRSSWIRHQDL
;
A
#
# COMPACT_ATOMS: atom_id res chain seq x y z
N MET A 1 -0.93 -2.79 0.26
CA MET A 1 -0.73 -1.72 -0.75
C MET A 1 -0.90 -2.36 -2.11
N SER A 2 -1.55 -1.70 -3.06
CA SER A 2 -1.72 -2.19 -4.43
C SER A 2 -0.65 -1.67 -5.38
N ILE A 3 -0.44 -2.38 -6.49
CA ILE A 3 0.44 -1.97 -7.57
C ILE A 3 -0.19 -0.79 -8.32
N THR A 4 0.61 0.26 -8.56
CA THR A 4 0.14 1.46 -9.29
C THR A 4 -0.05 1.18 -10.77
N SER A 5 -1.06 1.80 -11.38
CA SER A 5 -1.37 1.65 -12.82
C SER A 5 -0.13 1.91 -13.71
N ARG A 6 0.66 2.96 -13.42
CA ARG A 6 1.95 3.26 -14.09
C ARG A 6 2.99 2.13 -13.96
N SER A 7 2.91 1.28 -12.94
CA SER A 7 3.73 0.06 -12.82
C SER A 7 3.15 -1.09 -13.65
N LEU A 8 1.82 -1.23 -13.76
CA LEU A 8 1.16 -2.22 -14.61
C LEU A 8 1.42 -1.92 -16.10
N GLN A 9 1.23 -0.67 -16.53
CA GLN A 9 1.63 -0.16 -17.87
C GLN A 9 3.11 -0.42 -18.19
N LYS A 10 3.99 -0.37 -17.19
CA LYS A 10 5.41 -0.68 -17.36
C LYS A 10 5.65 -2.19 -17.51
N LEU A 11 5.03 -3.02 -16.66
CA LEU A 11 5.09 -4.49 -16.77
C LEU A 11 4.60 -4.96 -18.15
N LEU A 12 3.45 -4.46 -18.61
CA LEU A 12 2.90 -4.76 -19.94
C LEU A 12 3.87 -4.41 -21.08
N ARG A 13 4.52 -3.24 -21.01
CA ARG A 13 5.50 -2.79 -22.01
C ARG A 13 6.83 -3.55 -21.96
N GLU A 14 7.21 -4.08 -20.80
CA GLU A 14 8.45 -4.84 -20.63
C GLU A 14 8.30 -6.33 -20.99
N ASN A 15 7.08 -6.86 -21.13
CA ASN A 15 6.83 -8.29 -21.37
C ASN A 15 6.04 -8.60 -22.65
N ILE A 16 5.21 -7.69 -23.18
CA ILE A 16 4.44 -7.89 -24.42
C ILE A 16 5.13 -7.16 -25.58
N SER A 17 5.75 -7.91 -26.50
CA SER A 17 6.60 -7.35 -27.56
C SER A 17 5.85 -6.88 -28.80
N GLY A 18 4.73 -7.54 -29.14
CA GLY A 18 4.00 -7.29 -30.39
C GLY A 18 4.77 -7.64 -31.67
N THR A 19 5.90 -8.35 -31.57
CA THR A 19 6.82 -8.61 -32.69
C THR A 19 6.25 -9.56 -33.75
N LYS A 20 5.37 -10.48 -33.36
CA LYS A 20 4.64 -11.35 -34.27
C LYS A 20 3.28 -11.72 -33.65
N PRO A 21 2.26 -10.83 -33.76
CA PRO A 21 0.95 -11.04 -33.17
C PRO A 21 0.34 -12.41 -33.43
N LEU A 22 -0.15 -13.07 -32.38
CA LEU A 22 -0.96 -14.28 -32.52
C LEU A 22 -2.30 -13.89 -33.15
N SER A 23 -2.54 -14.40 -34.37
CA SER A 23 -3.87 -14.47 -34.97
C SER A 23 -4.54 -15.76 -34.53
N VAL A 24 -5.73 -15.65 -33.94
CA VAL A 24 -6.38 -16.71 -33.16
C VAL A 24 -7.87 -16.72 -33.47
N ASN A 25 -8.42 -17.88 -33.86
CA ASN A 25 -9.86 -18.03 -34.02
C ASN A 25 -10.56 -18.35 -32.67
N LEU A 26 -11.90 -18.26 -32.62
CA LEU A 26 -12.66 -18.40 -31.36
C LEU A 26 -12.62 -19.80 -30.73
N GLU A 27 -12.20 -20.82 -31.48
CA GLU A 27 -11.99 -22.19 -30.97
C GLU A 27 -10.59 -22.31 -30.35
N GLN A 28 -9.55 -21.95 -31.12
CA GLN A 28 -8.16 -21.85 -30.67
C GLN A 28 -7.99 -20.96 -29.44
N ALA A 29 -8.80 -19.90 -29.32
CA ALA A 29 -8.82 -19.00 -28.18
C ALA A 29 -9.16 -19.69 -26.84
N LYS A 30 -9.87 -20.83 -26.87
CA LYS A 30 -10.16 -21.64 -25.68
C LYS A 30 -8.97 -22.54 -25.35
N ASP A 31 -8.42 -23.23 -26.34
CA ASP A 31 -7.28 -24.13 -26.14
C ASP A 31 -6.05 -23.36 -25.62
N LEU A 32 -5.80 -22.17 -26.16
CA LEU A 32 -4.76 -21.25 -25.67
C LEU A 32 -5.05 -20.67 -24.28
N ALA A 33 -6.33 -20.53 -23.90
CA ALA A 33 -6.71 -20.10 -22.54
C ALA A 33 -6.47 -21.22 -21.52
N GLU A 34 -6.83 -22.47 -21.84
CA GLU A 34 -6.59 -23.63 -20.97
C GLU A 34 -5.09 -23.98 -20.88
N ASP A 35 -4.32 -23.87 -21.97
CA ASP A 35 -2.86 -24.00 -21.95
C ASP A 35 -2.18 -22.90 -21.12
N LEU A 36 -2.63 -21.64 -21.26
CA LEU A 36 -2.16 -20.55 -20.40
C LEU A 36 -2.49 -20.82 -18.92
N LEU A 37 -3.70 -21.31 -18.60
CA LEU A 37 -4.08 -21.66 -17.23
C LEU A 37 -3.23 -22.82 -16.68
N ALA A 38 -3.03 -23.89 -17.45
CA ALA A 38 -2.18 -25.02 -17.05
C ALA A 38 -0.72 -24.59 -16.76
N ARG A 39 -0.21 -23.56 -17.44
CA ARG A 39 1.12 -22.96 -17.17
C ARG A 39 1.14 -21.99 -15.98
N VAL A 40 -0.01 -21.49 -15.54
CA VAL A 40 -0.13 -20.40 -14.55
C VAL A 40 -0.69 -20.86 -13.21
N GLU A 41 -1.59 -21.85 -13.15
CA GLU A 41 -2.11 -22.42 -11.90
C GLU A 41 -1.00 -23.00 -10.96
N PRO A 42 0.16 -23.49 -11.45
CA PRO A 42 1.29 -23.82 -10.60
C PRO A 42 2.01 -22.62 -9.96
N LEU A 43 1.72 -21.38 -10.37
CA LEU A 43 2.32 -20.16 -9.83
C LEU A 43 1.55 -19.70 -8.58
N ALA A 44 2.15 -19.86 -7.41
CA ALA A 44 1.55 -19.47 -6.14
C ALA A 44 1.09 -17.99 -6.14
N GLY A 45 -0.20 -17.77 -5.88
CA GLY A 45 -0.84 -16.45 -5.94
C GLY A 45 -1.60 -16.16 -7.24
N ALA A 46 -1.62 -17.07 -8.22
CA ALA A 46 -2.49 -17.01 -9.40
C ALA A 46 -3.72 -17.91 -9.23
N GLU A 47 -4.94 -17.38 -9.37
CA GLU A 47 -6.20 -18.14 -9.33
C GLU A 47 -6.99 -17.96 -10.66
N ARG A 48 -7.52 -19.05 -11.23
CA ARG A 48 -8.47 -19.00 -12.36
C ARG A 48 -9.76 -18.29 -11.97
N HIS A 49 -10.15 -17.25 -12.72
CA HIS A 49 -11.39 -16.51 -12.44
C HIS A 49 -12.54 -16.88 -13.38
N ASN A 50 -13.38 -17.84 -12.96
CA ASN A 50 -14.52 -18.33 -13.75
C ASN A 50 -15.66 -17.29 -13.97
N ASN A 51 -15.56 -16.05 -13.47
CA ASN A 51 -16.58 -15.00 -13.63
C ASN A 51 -16.10 -13.80 -14.49
N CYS A 52 -15.36 -14.09 -15.58
CA CYS A 52 -14.82 -13.11 -16.52
C CYS A 52 -15.82 -12.00 -16.92
N HIS A 53 -17.08 -12.39 -17.18
CA HIS A 53 -18.09 -11.54 -17.80
C HIS A 53 -18.61 -10.39 -16.90
N HIS A 54 -18.40 -10.44 -15.60
CA HIS A 54 -18.90 -9.40 -14.69
C HIS A 54 -18.11 -8.08 -14.74
N TYR A 55 -16.85 -8.08 -15.20
CA TYR A 55 -15.96 -6.91 -15.09
C TYR A 55 -16.34 -5.76 -16.04
N HIS A 56 -16.63 -6.07 -17.31
CA HIS A 56 -17.07 -5.07 -18.31
C HIS A 56 -18.36 -4.33 -17.95
N ARG A 57 -19.15 -4.84 -16.98
CA ARG A 57 -20.39 -4.18 -16.53
C ARG A 57 -20.12 -2.86 -15.78
N PHE A 58 -18.91 -2.66 -15.25
CA PHE A 58 -18.56 -1.51 -14.41
C PHE A 58 -17.63 -0.47 -15.07
N GLN A 59 -16.91 -0.82 -16.14
CA GLN A 59 -16.05 0.12 -16.91
C GLN A 59 -16.85 1.08 -17.83
N ARG A 60 -18.19 1.04 -17.84
CA ARG A 60 -19.07 1.80 -18.75
C ARG A 60 -19.17 3.31 -18.43
N ARG A 61 -18.03 4.03 -18.45
CA ARG A 61 -17.97 5.49 -18.19
C ARG A 61 -16.95 6.28 -19.03
N SER A 62 -16.72 5.89 -20.28
CA SER A 62 -16.11 6.76 -21.30
C SER A 62 -16.72 6.53 -22.69
N SER A 63 -16.80 7.61 -23.48
CA SER A 63 -17.06 7.67 -24.94
C SER A 63 -18.18 6.79 -25.53
N THR A 64 -19.25 7.43 -25.98
CA THR A 64 -20.29 6.86 -26.86
C THR A 64 -19.79 6.71 -28.30
N GLU A 65 -18.75 5.89 -28.54
CA GLU A 65 -18.30 5.51 -29.88
C GLU A 65 -17.28 4.34 -29.82
N GLN A 66 -17.78 3.12 -29.56
CA GLN A 66 -17.01 1.87 -29.80
C GLN A 66 -17.89 0.62 -29.78
N THR A 67 -17.72 -0.24 -30.79
CA THR A 67 -18.45 -1.49 -30.97
C THR A 67 -17.90 -2.59 -30.04
N PRO A 68 -18.71 -3.21 -29.16
CA PRO A 68 -18.24 -4.28 -28.27
C PRO A 68 -18.04 -5.59 -29.06
N SER A 69 -16.83 -5.78 -29.58
CA SER A 69 -16.41 -6.99 -30.31
C SER A 69 -15.26 -7.76 -29.64
N ASN A 70 -14.77 -7.27 -28.50
CA ASN A 70 -13.75 -7.96 -27.71
C ASN A 70 -14.35 -9.23 -27.08
N THR A 71 -13.91 -10.41 -27.53
CA THR A 71 -14.30 -11.68 -26.90
C THR A 71 -13.33 -11.96 -25.76
N LEU A 72 -13.83 -12.03 -24.51
CA LEU A 72 -13.03 -12.45 -23.36
C LEU A 72 -12.67 -13.94 -23.50
N CYS A 73 -11.38 -14.24 -23.55
CA CYS A 73 -10.85 -15.61 -23.64
C CYS A 73 -10.57 -16.19 -22.25
N CYS A 74 -9.97 -15.40 -21.35
CA CYS A 74 -9.59 -15.85 -20.01
C CYS A 74 -9.59 -14.70 -18.97
N CYS A 75 -9.72 -15.04 -17.69
CA CYS A 75 -9.43 -14.13 -16.58
C CYS A 75 -8.67 -14.88 -15.47
N ILE A 76 -7.62 -14.25 -14.95
CA ILE A 76 -6.75 -14.76 -13.89
C ILE A 76 -6.67 -13.69 -12.80
N LEU A 77 -6.88 -14.08 -11.55
CA LEU A 77 -6.62 -13.23 -10.38
C LEU A 77 -5.15 -13.38 -9.97
N LEU A 78 -4.47 -12.27 -9.74
CA LEU A 78 -3.09 -12.24 -9.26
C LEU A 78 -3.02 -11.57 -7.87
N GLU A 79 -2.63 -12.31 -6.84
CA GLU A 79 -2.64 -11.87 -5.44
C GLU A 79 -1.54 -10.83 -5.13
N GLU A 80 -1.93 -9.64 -4.66
CA GLU A 80 -0.98 -8.62 -4.18
C GLU A 80 -0.67 -8.75 -2.68
N SER A 81 -1.61 -9.26 -1.87
CA SER A 81 -1.41 -9.47 -0.43
C SER A 81 -2.33 -10.54 0.16
N SER A 82 -1.73 -11.44 0.94
CA SER A 82 -2.40 -12.47 1.74
C SER A 82 -2.92 -11.98 3.09
N GLU A 83 -2.88 -10.66 3.34
CA GLU A 83 -3.54 -10.00 4.47
C GLU A 83 -5.06 -10.10 4.35
N ARG A 84 -5.60 -11.21 4.89
CA ARG A 84 -6.96 -11.80 4.75
C ARG A 84 -8.21 -10.89 4.80
N TRP A 85 -8.08 -9.59 5.07
CA TRP A 85 -9.19 -8.68 5.33
C TRP A 85 -9.84 -8.12 4.06
N TYR A 86 -9.09 -7.93 2.97
CA TYR A 86 -9.62 -7.61 1.65
C TYR A 86 -8.80 -8.30 0.56
N ARG A 87 -9.46 -9.07 -0.31
CA ARG A 87 -8.88 -9.84 -1.42
C ARG A 87 -8.32 -8.91 -2.53
N ASN A 88 -7.19 -8.27 -2.29
CA ASN A 88 -6.49 -7.42 -3.25
C ASN A 88 -5.86 -8.26 -4.38
N HIS A 89 -6.64 -8.52 -5.43
CA HIS A 89 -6.17 -9.15 -6.65
C HIS A 89 -6.09 -8.13 -7.78
N THR A 90 -4.99 -8.13 -8.51
CA THR A 90 -4.97 -7.53 -9.85
C THR A 90 -5.59 -8.54 -10.80
N HIS A 91 -6.61 -8.12 -11.55
CA HIS A 91 -7.19 -8.94 -12.61
C HIS A 91 -6.29 -8.89 -13.84
N LEU A 92 -5.95 -10.05 -14.40
CA LEU A 92 -5.42 -10.19 -15.75
C LEU A 92 -6.53 -10.74 -16.63
N HIS A 93 -6.87 -10.02 -17.69
CA HIS A 93 -7.86 -10.41 -18.70
C HIS A 93 -7.17 -10.67 -20.03
N LEU A 94 -7.48 -11.80 -20.66
CA LEU A 94 -7.06 -12.13 -22.02
C LEU A 94 -8.27 -11.98 -22.94
N PHE A 95 -8.14 -11.26 -24.05
CA PHE A 95 -9.24 -11.02 -24.99
C PHE A 95 -8.79 -10.97 -26.45
N MET A 96 -9.67 -11.42 -27.34
CA MET A 96 -9.50 -11.35 -28.79
C MET A 96 -10.12 -10.06 -29.32
N SER A 97 -9.39 -9.32 -30.16
CA SER A 97 -9.90 -8.13 -30.87
C SER A 97 -10.63 -8.50 -32.17
N PRO A 98 -11.42 -7.60 -32.80
CA PRO A 98 -12.11 -7.92 -34.07
C PRO A 98 -11.17 -8.33 -35.21
N GLU A 99 -9.89 -7.95 -35.16
CA GLU A 99 -8.83 -8.37 -36.09
C GLU A 99 -8.29 -9.79 -35.80
N GLN A 100 -8.96 -10.57 -34.93
CA GLN A 100 -8.55 -11.89 -34.45
C GLN A 100 -7.19 -11.91 -33.71
N GLN A 101 -6.72 -10.75 -33.24
CA GLN A 101 -5.48 -10.63 -32.48
C GLN A 101 -5.70 -10.80 -30.98
N LEU A 102 -4.75 -11.44 -30.30
CA LEU A 102 -4.80 -11.67 -28.86
C LEU A 102 -4.21 -10.48 -28.07
N TRP A 103 -4.93 -9.97 -27.07
CA TRP A 103 -4.54 -8.84 -26.23
C TRP A 103 -4.69 -9.17 -24.73
N VAL A 104 -3.94 -8.45 -23.89
CA VAL A 104 -4.04 -8.54 -22.43
C VAL A 104 -4.37 -7.19 -21.80
N GLU A 105 -5.24 -7.21 -20.79
CA GLU A 105 -5.47 -6.12 -19.85
C GLU A 105 -5.04 -6.57 -18.45
N LEU A 106 -4.29 -5.73 -17.73
CA LEU A 106 -3.80 -5.99 -16.38
C LEU A 106 -4.22 -4.84 -15.46
N GLY A 107 -5.19 -5.11 -14.57
CA GLY A 107 -5.71 -4.14 -13.59
C GLY A 107 -6.38 -2.90 -14.20
N GLY A 108 -6.96 -3.02 -15.40
CA GLY A 108 -7.53 -1.89 -16.15
C GLY A 108 -6.58 -1.26 -17.18
N GLU A 109 -5.32 -1.70 -17.26
CA GLU A 109 -4.34 -1.20 -18.23
C GLU A 109 -4.18 -2.19 -19.40
N ARG A 110 -4.42 -1.76 -20.63
CA ARG A 110 -4.25 -2.60 -21.84
C ARG A 110 -2.79 -2.68 -22.28
N SER A 111 -2.37 -3.82 -22.84
CA SER A 111 -1.04 -3.96 -23.46
C SER A 111 -0.83 -2.95 -24.59
N PRO A 112 0.41 -2.47 -24.81
CA PRO A 112 0.70 -1.52 -25.89
C PRO A 112 0.66 -2.16 -27.29
N ALA A 113 0.66 -3.49 -27.35
CA ALA A 113 0.63 -4.28 -28.58
C ALA A 113 -0.06 -5.64 -28.31
N PRO A 114 -0.39 -6.43 -29.36
CA PRO A 114 -0.87 -7.80 -29.22
C PRO A 114 0.18 -8.74 -28.60
N VAL A 115 -0.31 -9.84 -28.03
CA VAL A 115 0.50 -10.98 -27.56
C VAL A 115 1.07 -11.73 -28.76
N SER A 116 2.36 -12.05 -28.72
CA SER A 116 3.09 -12.79 -29.77
C SER A 116 3.39 -14.24 -29.37
N ASP A 117 3.39 -14.57 -28.08
CA ASP A 117 3.54 -15.93 -27.53
C ASP A 117 2.88 -16.01 -26.14
N LEU A 118 2.31 -17.16 -25.77
CA LEU A 118 1.89 -17.42 -24.39
C LEU A 118 3.07 -17.38 -23.39
N SER A 119 4.31 -17.55 -23.85
CA SER A 119 5.49 -17.33 -23.00
C SER A 119 5.60 -15.88 -22.49
N GLU A 120 5.19 -14.88 -23.29
CA GLU A 120 5.12 -13.47 -22.86
C GLU A 120 4.14 -13.29 -21.69
N MET A 121 3.03 -14.04 -21.69
CA MET A 121 2.00 -14.00 -20.65
C MET A 121 2.49 -14.62 -19.33
N VAL A 122 3.19 -15.75 -19.41
CA VAL A 122 3.81 -16.38 -18.23
C VAL A 122 4.91 -15.49 -17.65
N ALA A 123 5.73 -14.88 -18.51
CA ALA A 123 6.76 -13.91 -18.10
C ALA A 123 6.16 -12.67 -17.42
N LEU A 124 5.08 -12.09 -17.97
CA LEU A 124 4.34 -10.97 -17.39
C LEU A 124 3.83 -11.29 -15.97
N ILE A 125 3.30 -12.49 -15.75
CA ILE A 125 2.77 -12.94 -14.46
C ILE A 125 3.91 -13.17 -13.45
N GLN A 126 5.01 -13.80 -13.86
CA GLN A 126 6.20 -13.94 -13.00
C GLN A 126 6.82 -12.58 -12.63
N ALA A 127 6.91 -11.65 -13.60
CA ALA A 127 7.38 -10.29 -13.37
C ALA A 127 6.44 -9.50 -12.43
N PHE A 128 5.13 -9.74 -12.50
CA PHE A 128 4.15 -9.21 -11.56
C PHE A 128 4.41 -9.70 -10.13
N PHE A 129 4.57 -11.01 -9.88
CA PHE A 129 4.84 -11.50 -8.53
C PHE A 129 6.19 -11.02 -7.97
N GLN A 130 7.24 -10.97 -8.79
CA GLN A 130 8.51 -10.33 -8.41
C GLN A 130 8.35 -8.84 -8.05
N ARG A 131 7.43 -8.12 -8.72
CA ARG A 131 7.07 -6.72 -8.42
C ARG A 131 6.34 -6.60 -7.08
N VAL A 132 5.42 -7.52 -6.79
CA VAL A 132 4.69 -7.62 -5.51
C VAL A 132 5.67 -7.87 -4.36
N ASP A 133 6.51 -8.90 -4.44
CA ASP A 133 7.39 -9.28 -3.33
C ASP A 133 8.49 -8.26 -3.07
N ARG A 134 9.01 -7.61 -4.13
CA ARG A 134 9.91 -6.46 -3.98
C ARG A 134 9.26 -5.29 -3.25
N GLN A 135 7.94 -5.10 -3.37
CA GLN A 135 7.19 -4.10 -2.60
C GLN A 135 6.94 -4.55 -1.16
N LYS A 136 6.53 -5.82 -0.92
CA LYS A 136 6.38 -6.40 0.43
C LYS A 136 7.69 -6.26 1.22
N ALA A 137 8.83 -6.65 0.64
CA ALA A 137 10.15 -6.54 1.27
C ALA A 137 10.56 -5.08 1.56
N GLN A 138 10.25 -4.14 0.67
CA GLN A 138 10.49 -2.71 0.91
C GLN A 138 9.58 -2.14 2.01
N ALA A 139 8.31 -2.56 2.07
CA ALA A 139 7.37 -2.17 3.11
C ALA A 139 7.86 -2.67 4.49
N ALA A 140 8.21 -3.95 4.60
CA ALA A 140 8.76 -4.54 5.82
C ALA A 140 10.06 -3.84 6.28
N LYS A 141 10.97 -3.51 5.33
CA LYS A 141 12.19 -2.74 5.64
C LYS A 141 11.88 -1.34 6.17
N ARG A 142 10.93 -0.62 5.55
CA ARG A 142 10.49 0.72 6.01
C ARG A 142 9.81 0.64 7.38
N GLN A 143 8.98 -0.36 7.62
CA GLN A 143 8.30 -0.57 8.90
C GLN A 143 9.32 -0.85 10.02
N LYS A 144 10.25 -1.80 9.83
CA LYS A 144 11.33 -2.05 10.80
C LYS A 144 12.19 -0.81 11.08
N GLN A 145 12.45 0.02 10.06
CA GLN A 145 13.15 1.31 10.25
C GLN A 145 12.31 2.36 11.00
N LYS A 146 10.98 2.36 10.84
CA LYS A 146 10.06 3.21 11.61
C LYS A 146 10.02 2.76 13.07
N ASP A 147 9.88 1.47 13.33
CA ASP A 147 9.74 0.93 14.69
C ASP A 147 10.99 1.18 15.53
N LEU A 148 12.19 1.03 14.96
CA LEU A 148 13.45 1.40 15.61
C LEU A 148 13.52 2.90 15.96
N LYS A 149 12.97 3.79 15.12
CA LYS A 149 12.88 5.24 15.43
C LYS A 149 11.86 5.52 16.52
N VAL A 150 10.71 4.87 16.49
CA VAL A 150 9.67 4.97 17.54
C VAL A 150 10.24 4.51 18.89
N GLN A 151 10.93 3.37 18.93
CA GLN A 151 11.61 2.87 20.13
C GLN A 151 12.69 3.84 20.64
N ALA A 152 13.54 4.39 19.76
CA ALA A 152 14.56 5.35 20.16
C ALA A 152 13.97 6.66 20.73
N ILE A 153 12.89 7.17 20.12
CA ILE A 153 12.17 8.35 20.64
C ILE A 153 11.51 8.01 21.99
N LEU A 154 10.81 6.88 22.10
CA LEU A 154 10.16 6.45 23.34
C LEU A 154 11.15 6.23 24.49
N ALA A 155 12.32 5.66 24.24
CA ALA A 155 13.36 5.46 25.25
C ALA A 155 13.84 6.81 25.82
N GLN A 156 14.14 7.78 24.95
CA GLN A 156 14.55 9.13 25.37
C GLN A 156 13.42 9.87 26.10
N VAL A 157 12.18 9.75 25.62
CA VAL A 157 11.01 10.34 26.30
C VAL A 157 10.79 9.72 27.68
N ARG A 158 10.87 8.39 27.82
CA ARG A 158 10.73 7.71 29.12
C ARG A 158 11.80 8.16 30.12
N LYS A 159 13.05 8.31 29.68
CA LYS A 159 14.13 8.85 30.51
C LYS A 159 13.81 10.26 31.01
N ILE A 160 13.43 11.17 30.11
CA ILE A 160 13.07 12.55 30.44
C ILE A 160 11.81 12.60 31.34
N ALA A 161 10.80 11.75 31.08
CA ALA A 161 9.57 11.65 31.88
C ALA A 161 9.81 11.19 33.32
N LYS A 162 10.74 10.26 33.52
CA LYS A 162 11.13 9.76 34.85
C LYS A 162 11.98 10.78 35.62
N GLU A 163 12.93 11.44 34.96
CA GLU A 163 13.79 12.44 35.60
C GLU A 163 13.06 13.76 35.90
N ASP A 164 12.25 14.28 34.96
CA ASP A 164 11.53 15.54 35.12
C ASP A 164 10.10 15.36 35.69
N GLN A 165 9.70 14.13 36.01
CA GLN A 165 8.39 13.76 36.59
C GLN A 165 7.18 14.31 35.80
N PHE A 166 6.83 13.67 34.66
CA PHE A 166 5.58 13.95 33.94
C PHE A 166 4.99 12.74 33.23
N ASP A 167 3.66 12.71 33.13
CA ASP A 167 2.94 11.68 32.37
C ASP A 167 2.86 12.06 30.88
N PHE A 168 2.91 11.07 30.00
CA PHE A 168 2.82 11.29 28.55
C PHE A 168 2.06 10.17 27.83
N ALA A 169 1.57 10.49 26.63
CA ALA A 169 1.01 9.54 25.68
C ALA A 169 1.67 9.74 24.30
N THR A 170 1.59 8.75 23.41
CA THR A 170 2.13 8.88 22.05
C THR A 170 1.22 8.30 20.99
N GLU A 171 1.04 9.04 19.90
CA GLU A 171 0.46 8.53 18.65
C GLU A 171 1.54 8.44 17.57
N VAL A 172 1.41 7.47 16.66
CA VAL A 172 2.41 7.18 15.62
C VAL A 172 1.71 7.09 14.27
N ASP A 173 2.03 8.01 13.35
CA ASP A 173 1.53 7.97 11.97
C ASP A 173 2.60 7.43 10.99
N THR A 174 2.52 7.77 9.71
CA THR A 174 3.46 7.31 8.67
C THR A 174 4.75 8.14 8.57
N VAL A 175 4.77 9.37 9.11
CA VAL A 175 5.86 10.35 8.93
C VAL A 175 6.39 10.96 10.23
N LYS A 176 5.64 10.91 11.33
CA LYS A 176 6.01 11.47 12.64
C LYS A 176 5.47 10.65 13.81
N LEU A 177 6.12 10.84 14.96
CA LEU A 177 5.56 10.51 16.27
C LEU A 177 4.98 11.79 16.88
N LYS A 178 3.78 11.72 17.45
CA LYS A 178 3.12 12.80 18.18
C LYS A 178 3.20 12.48 19.66
N LEU A 179 4.04 13.21 20.37
CA LEU A 179 4.22 13.13 21.82
C LEU A 179 3.22 14.06 22.48
N ILE A 180 2.42 13.57 23.42
CA ILE A 180 1.40 14.32 24.17
C ILE A 180 1.82 14.32 25.64
N ILE A 181 1.97 15.49 26.26
CA ILE A 181 2.48 15.63 27.63
C ILE A 181 1.45 16.28 28.51
N ARG A 182 1.21 15.68 29.68
CA ARG A 182 0.24 16.12 30.68
C ARG A 182 0.76 17.34 31.43
N LEU A 183 -0.10 18.35 31.59
CA LEU A 183 0.18 19.58 32.34
C LEU A 183 -0.59 19.63 33.67
N SER A 184 -1.77 19.02 33.74
CA SER A 184 -2.62 19.00 34.93
C SER A 184 -3.47 17.74 35.04
N ASP A 185 -4.09 17.52 36.20
CA ASP A 185 -5.13 16.50 36.36
C ASP A 185 -6.44 16.83 35.63
N ASN A 186 -6.69 18.10 35.30
CA ASN A 186 -7.89 18.58 34.60
C ASN A 186 -7.92 18.26 33.09
N ASN A 187 -7.02 17.38 32.62
CA ASN A 187 -6.75 17.08 31.22
C ASN A 187 -6.19 18.26 30.41
N ASP A 188 -5.41 19.14 31.03
CA ASP A 188 -4.54 20.05 30.27
C ASP A 188 -3.33 19.28 29.73
N TYR A 189 -3.02 19.45 28.45
CA TYR A 189 -1.86 18.84 27.80
C TYR A 189 -1.41 19.66 26.58
N PHE A 190 -0.14 19.55 26.23
CA PHE A 190 0.41 20.00 24.96
C PHE A 190 0.88 18.81 24.12
N ALA A 191 1.10 19.02 22.82
CA ALA A 191 1.63 17.99 21.94
C ALA A 191 2.81 18.49 21.09
N ILE A 192 3.92 17.75 21.12
CA ILE A 192 5.09 17.94 20.26
C ILE A 192 4.99 16.94 19.10
N LEU A 193 5.13 17.44 17.88
CA LEU A 193 5.26 16.61 16.68
C LEU A 193 6.74 16.38 16.40
N ILE A 194 7.16 15.11 16.31
CA ILE A 194 8.55 14.68 16.10
C ILE A 194 8.65 13.94 14.75
N PRO A 195 9.08 14.62 13.66
CA PRO A 195 9.22 14.01 12.35
C PRO A 195 10.30 12.91 12.30
N PHE A 196 10.01 11.78 11.66
CA PHE A 196 10.95 10.64 11.57
C PHE A 196 12.20 10.90 10.73
N ASN A 197 12.24 11.98 9.95
CA ASN A 197 13.44 12.47 9.26
C ASN A 197 14.33 13.33 10.17
N GLN A 198 13.76 14.12 11.08
CA GLN A 198 14.46 15.10 11.92
C GLN A 198 14.73 14.64 13.37
N PHE A 199 14.24 13.46 13.78
CA PHE A 199 14.29 13.03 15.19
C PHE A 199 15.68 13.11 15.85
N LYS A 200 16.78 12.89 15.11
CA LYS A 200 18.15 13.03 15.63
C LYS A 200 18.48 14.46 16.12
N GLU A 201 17.92 15.47 15.48
CA GLU A 201 18.13 16.89 15.79
C GLU A 201 17.15 17.40 16.85
N VAL A 202 15.96 16.78 16.90
CA VAL A 202 14.89 17.13 17.85
C VAL A 202 15.12 16.52 19.22
N LEU A 203 15.54 15.25 19.32
CA LEU A 203 15.68 14.54 20.60
C LEU A 203 16.62 15.22 21.62
N PRO A 204 17.79 15.78 21.25
CA PRO A 204 18.64 16.50 22.21
C PRO A 204 17.97 17.77 22.79
N LYS A 205 17.17 18.46 21.97
CA LYS A 205 16.46 19.71 22.34
C LYS A 205 15.15 19.45 23.08
N LEU A 206 14.67 18.21 23.08
CA LEU A 206 13.34 17.85 23.56
C LEU A 206 13.14 18.14 25.05
N ARG A 207 14.15 17.88 25.90
CA ARG A 207 14.07 18.14 27.34
C ARG A 207 13.85 19.63 27.63
N THR A 208 14.71 20.49 27.09
CA THR A 208 14.63 21.95 27.24
C THR A 208 13.29 22.51 26.75
N ALA A 209 12.77 21.99 25.63
CA ALA A 209 11.45 22.38 25.14
C ALA A 209 10.30 21.97 26.09
N ILE A 210 10.37 20.78 26.68
CA ILE A 210 9.37 20.29 27.66
C ILE A 210 9.42 21.10 28.95
N GLN A 211 10.62 21.39 29.45
CA GLN A 211 10.84 22.18 30.66
C GLN A 211 10.30 23.61 30.49
N ALA A 212 10.72 24.32 29.44
CA ALA A 212 10.26 25.68 29.15
C ALA A 212 8.73 25.76 28.95
N LEU A 213 8.10 24.75 28.32
CA LEU A 213 6.64 24.70 28.15
C LEU A 213 5.90 24.46 29.48
N ARG A 214 6.46 23.65 30.39
CA ARG A 214 5.89 23.43 31.74
C ARG A 214 6.09 24.65 32.65
N GLU A 215 7.24 25.29 32.60
CA GLU A 215 7.52 26.56 33.30
C GLU A 215 6.56 27.68 32.84
N THR A 216 6.37 27.81 31.52
CA THR A 216 5.40 28.74 30.91
C THR A 216 3.97 28.42 31.33
N TYR A 217 3.61 27.14 31.50
CA TYR A 217 2.30 26.77 32.06
C TYR A 217 2.17 27.15 33.54
N ASN A 218 3.21 26.92 34.33
CA ASN A 218 3.22 27.18 35.77
C ASN A 218 3.17 28.68 36.09
N SER A 219 3.69 29.56 35.22
CA SER A 219 3.55 31.02 35.33
C SER A 219 2.15 31.55 35.00
N GLY A 220 1.19 30.67 34.65
CA GLY A 220 -0.22 31.01 34.44
C GLY A 220 -0.67 31.01 32.98
N VAL A 221 0.24 30.89 32.01
CA VAL A 221 -0.13 30.81 30.59
C VAL A 221 -0.91 29.51 30.32
N ARG A 222 -1.92 29.56 29.46
CA ARG A 222 -2.75 28.40 29.09
C ARG A 222 -2.68 28.15 27.59
N PHE A 223 -2.31 26.92 27.21
CA PHE A 223 -2.20 26.52 25.82
C PHE A 223 -3.54 26.03 25.29
N THR A 224 -4.09 26.67 24.26
CA THR A 224 -5.24 26.11 23.54
C THR A 224 -4.76 25.10 22.51
N THR A 225 -5.23 23.85 22.59
CA THR A 225 -4.90 22.82 21.60
C THR A 225 -6.14 22.38 20.83
N ARG A 226 -6.10 22.44 19.50
CA ARG A 226 -7.17 21.92 18.62
C ARG A 226 -7.05 20.40 18.46
N LEU A 227 -6.84 19.69 19.56
CA LEU A 227 -6.71 18.25 19.61
C LEU A 227 -8.10 17.65 19.90
N LYS A 228 -8.54 16.68 19.09
CA LYS A 228 -9.86 16.06 19.23
C LYS A 228 -9.97 15.45 20.64
N ARG A 229 -11.02 15.81 21.39
CA ARG A 229 -11.38 15.18 22.66
C ARG A 229 -11.52 13.67 22.42
N GLY A 230 -10.67 12.84 23.01
CA GLY A 230 -10.64 11.40 22.69
C GLY A 230 -9.51 10.55 23.29
N TYR A 231 -8.45 11.12 23.88
CA TYR A 231 -7.42 10.31 24.56
C TYR A 231 -7.98 9.69 25.85
N GLY A 232 -8.43 8.45 25.76
CA GLY A 232 -8.86 7.67 26.92
C GLY A 232 -7.74 7.49 27.94
N ARG A 233 -8.09 7.24 29.21
CA ARG A 233 -7.12 7.06 30.30
C ARG A 233 -6.09 5.94 30.07
N SER A 234 -6.38 4.99 29.17
CA SER A 234 -5.57 3.81 28.86
C SER A 234 -4.35 4.04 27.96
N SER A 235 -4.18 5.21 27.33
CA SER A 235 -3.01 5.50 26.47
C SER A 235 -1.89 6.28 27.16
N TRP A 236 -2.04 6.58 28.46
CA TRP A 236 -1.06 7.36 29.22
C TRP A 236 -0.04 6.44 29.92
N ILE A 237 1.23 6.77 29.73
CA ILE A 237 2.36 6.22 30.48
C ILE A 237 2.64 7.21 31.62
N ARG A 238 2.54 6.76 32.87
CA ARG A 238 2.88 7.59 34.03
C ARG A 238 4.37 7.53 34.29
N HIS A 239 4.94 8.62 34.79
CA HIS A 239 6.34 8.64 35.22
C HIS A 239 6.65 7.69 36.41
N GLN A 240 5.62 7.30 37.16
CA GLN A 240 5.70 6.35 38.29
C GLN A 240 5.82 4.89 37.82
N ASP A 241 5.45 4.59 36.56
CA ASP A 241 5.44 3.24 35.99
C ASP A 241 6.70 2.96 35.12
N LEU A 242 7.78 3.72 35.33
CA LEU A 242 9.02 3.76 34.52
C LEU A 242 10.29 3.56 35.36
#